data_AF-A0A658NGG7-F1
#
_entry.id   AF-A0A658NGG7-F1
#
_cell.length_a   1.000
_cell.length_b   1.000
_cell.length_c   1.000
_cell.angle_alpha   90.00
_cell.angle_beta   90.00
_cell.angle_gamma   90.00
#
_symmetry.space_group_name_H-M   'P 1'
#
loop_
_entity.id
_entity.type
_entity.pdbx_description
1 polymer ?
#
loop_
_entity_poly.entity_id
_entity_poly.type
_entity_poly.pdbx_seq_one_letter_code
_entity_poly.pdbx_strand_id
1 'polypeptide(L)' 'MKRFDRMAERRFRIPGAILMENAGRGFVDHLERAFGRVEGKEVVVVCGKGNNGGDGFVIARHLVNRCATVTVLL' A
#
# COMPACT_ATOMS: atom_id res chain seq x y z
N MET A 1 -10.76 -1.33 13.06
CA MET A 1 -9.46 -0.72 12.69
C MET A 1 -9.25 0.67 13.26
N LYS A 2 -10.02 1.71 12.91
CA LYS A 2 -9.76 3.12 13.34
C LYS A 2 -9.37 3.37 14.80
N ARG A 3 -9.90 2.59 15.76
CA ARG A 3 -9.51 2.70 17.19
C ARG A 3 -8.06 2.25 17.43
N PHE A 4 -7.61 1.20 16.76
CA PHE A 4 -6.24 0.69 16.84
C PHE A 4 -5.26 1.63 16.16
N ASP A 5 -5.60 2.17 14.98
CA ASP A 5 -4.75 3.16 14.28
C ASP A 5 -4.54 4.40 15.15
N ARG A 6 -5.64 4.94 15.72
CA ARG A 6 -5.56 6.04 16.69
C ARG A 6 -4.73 5.71 17.92
N MET A 7 -4.79 4.47 18.40
CA MET A 7 -3.98 4.03 19.54
C MET A 7 -2.50 3.97 19.15
N ALA A 8 -2.17 3.42 17.98
CA ALA A 8 -0.81 3.39 17.45
C ALA A 8 -0.22 4.80 17.33
N GLU A 9 -1.00 5.74 16.78
CA GLU A 9 -0.57 7.14 16.63
C GLU A 9 -0.45 7.88 17.96
N ARG A 10 -1.47 7.78 18.84
CA ARG A 10 -1.52 8.60 20.05
C ARG A 10 -0.74 8.02 21.22
N ARG A 11 -0.88 6.71 21.46
CA ARG A 11 -0.27 6.04 22.61
C ARG A 11 1.15 5.58 22.30
N PHE A 12 1.35 4.99 21.12
CA PHE A 12 2.65 4.43 20.73
C PHE A 12 3.48 5.38 19.86
N ARG A 13 2.95 6.57 19.53
CA ARG A 13 3.63 7.62 18.75
C ARG A 13 4.13 7.13 17.38
N ILE A 14 3.45 6.15 16.79
CA ILE A 14 3.76 5.65 15.46
C ILE A 14 3.07 6.56 14.44
N PRO A 15 3.80 7.24 13.53
CA PRO A 15 3.17 8.10 12.53
C PRO A 15 2.20 7.32 11.63
N GLY A 16 1.06 7.89 11.28
CA GLY A 16 0.08 7.27 10.39
C GLY A 16 0.67 6.86 9.03
N ALA A 17 1.64 7.64 8.51
CA ALA A 17 2.38 7.30 7.30
C ALA A 17 3.15 5.96 7.41
N ILE A 18 3.67 5.61 8.59
CA ILE A 18 4.36 4.33 8.82
C ILE A 18 3.36 3.17 8.84
N LEU A 19 2.15 3.40 9.38
CA LEU A 19 1.08 2.40 9.34
C LEU A 19 0.65 2.11 7.90
N MET A 20 0.44 3.17 7.11
CA MET A 20 0.13 3.12 5.68
C MET A 20 1.24 2.43 4.87
N GLU A 21 2.50 2.78 5.14
CA GLU A 21 3.67 2.15 4.51
C GLU A 21 3.69 0.63 4.73
N ASN A 22 3.46 0.21 5.97
CA ASN A 22 3.42 -1.22 6.32
C ASN A 22 2.23 -1.94 5.69
N ALA A 23 1.06 -1.28 5.63
CA ALA A 23 -0.13 -1.84 4.99
C ALA A 23 0.12 -2.08 3.49
N GLY A 24 0.59 -1.06 2.76
CA GLY A 24 0.84 -1.18 1.32
C GLY A 24 1.98 -2.14 0.98
N ARG A 25 3.11 -2.12 1.72
CA ARG A 25 4.19 -3.11 1.54
C ARG A 25 3.69 -4.53 1.76
N GLY A 26 2.98 -4.77 2.87
CA GLY A 26 2.46 -6.08 3.23
C GLY A 26 1.45 -6.61 2.20
N PHE A 27 0.65 -5.72 1.60
CA PHE A 27 -0.23 -6.08 0.50
C PHE A 27 0.55 -6.59 -0.71
N VAL A 28 1.59 -5.88 -1.15
CA VAL A 28 2.40 -6.30 -2.32
C VAL A 28 3.15 -7.59 -2.03
N ASP A 29 3.69 -7.75 -0.82
CA ASP A 29 4.33 -9.02 -0.39
C ASP A 29 3.35 -10.19 -0.45
N HIS A 30 2.10 -9.99 -0.01
CA HIS A 30 1.07 -11.01 -0.09
C HIS A 30 0.65 -11.32 -1.52
N LEU A 31 0.52 -10.27 -2.36
CA LEU A 31 0.17 -10.40 -3.77
C LEU A 31 1.21 -11.24 -4.53
N GLU A 32 2.51 -11.02 -4.30
CA GLU A 32 3.55 -11.84 -4.93
C GLU A 32 3.55 -13.30 -4.45
N ARG A 33 3.22 -13.54 -3.18
CA ARG A 33 3.07 -14.91 -2.65
C ARG A 33 1.90 -15.64 -3.29
N ALA A 34 0.79 -14.94 -3.54
CA ALA A 34 -0.42 -15.51 -4.10
C ALA A 34 -0.36 -15.69 -5.62
N PHE A 35 0.26 -14.76 -6.35
CA PHE A 35 0.19 -14.67 -7.81
C PHE A 35 1.57 -14.71 -8.52
N GLY A 36 2.64 -14.97 -7.78
CA GLY A 36 4.01 -14.93 -8.27
C GLY A 36 4.55 -13.51 -8.46
N ARG A 37 5.80 -13.40 -8.91
CA ARG A 37 6.50 -12.12 -9.13
C ARG A 37 5.66 -11.14 -9.95
N VAL A 38 5.71 -9.86 -9.61
CA VAL A 38 5.02 -8.79 -10.36
C VAL A 38 5.86 -8.15 -11.47
N GLU A 39 7.14 -8.49 -11.53
CA GLU A 39 8.08 -8.00 -12.54
C GLU A 39 7.54 -8.20 -13.97
N GLY A 40 7.53 -7.12 -14.76
CA GLY A 40 7.03 -7.11 -16.13
C GLY A 40 5.50 -7.12 -16.28
N LYS A 41 4.73 -7.16 -15.18
CA LYS A 41 3.26 -7.09 -15.23
C LYS A 41 2.77 -5.65 -15.34
N GLU A 42 1.64 -5.48 -16.00
CA GLU A 42 0.89 -4.22 -16.01
C GLU A 42 -0.17 -4.24 -14.91
N VAL A 43 -0.19 -3.19 -14.08
CA VAL A 43 -1.10 -3.10 -12.93
C VAL A 43 -1.80 -1.74 -12.92
N VAL A 44 -3.12 -1.75 -12.76
CA VAL A 44 -3.92 -0.55 -12.53
C VAL A 44 -4.29 -0.49 -11.05
N VAL A 45 -3.96 0.62 -10.38
CA VAL A 45 -4.32 0.88 -8.99
C VAL A 45 -5.38 1.98 -8.94
N VAL A 46 -6.59 1.62 -8.50
CA VAL A 46 -7.71 2.57 -8.37
C VAL A 46 -7.74 3.12 -6.95
N CYS A 47 -7.47 4.41 -6.81
CA CYS A 47 -7.38 5.12 -5.53
C CYS A 47 -8.62 5.99 -5.29
N GLY A 48 -9.16 5.93 -4.07
CA GLY A 48 -10.18 6.89 -3.61
C GLY A 48 -9.56 8.09 -2.88
N LYS A 49 -10.39 9.04 -2.45
CA LYS A 49 -9.95 10.28 -1.76
C LYS A 49 -9.54 10.11 -0.28
N GLY A 50 -9.64 8.90 0.28
CA GLY A 50 -9.40 8.62 1.70
C GLY A 50 -8.06 7.95 1.98
N ASN A 51 -7.87 7.46 3.20
CA ASN A 51 -6.65 6.75 3.62
C ASN A 51 -6.34 5.53 2.73
N ASN A 52 -7.38 4.81 2.28
CA ASN A 52 -7.21 3.70 1.34
C ASN A 52 -6.62 4.15 -0.01
N GLY A 53 -6.85 5.40 -0.43
CA GLY A 53 -6.17 5.97 -1.58
C GLY A 53 -4.68 6.15 -1.32
N GLY A 54 -4.33 6.64 -0.12
CA GLY A 54 -2.94 6.69 0.34
C GLY A 54 -2.27 5.31 0.35
N ASP A 55 -2.96 4.28 0.85
CA ASP A 55 -2.49 2.89 0.77
C ASP A 55 -2.28 2.47 -0.70
N GLY A 56 -3.19 2.83 -1.59
CA GLY A 56 -3.07 2.60 -3.04
C GLY A 56 -1.81 3.23 -3.65
N PHE A 57 -1.47 4.46 -3.27
CA PHE A 57 -0.21 5.09 -3.72
C PHE A 57 1.03 4.37 -3.17
N VAL A 58 1.00 3.91 -1.92
CA VAL A 58 2.07 3.08 -1.35
C VAL A 58 2.22 1.77 -2.14
N ILE A 59 1.11 1.08 -2.41
CA ILE A 59 1.06 -0.15 -3.22
C ILE A 59 1.65 0.12 -4.61
N ALA A 60 1.21 1.17 -5.29
CA ALA A 60 1.68 1.55 -6.61
C ALA A 60 3.21 1.75 -6.63
N ARG A 61 3.75 2.49 -5.65
CA ARG A 61 5.21 2.68 -5.52
C ARG A 61 5.94 1.37 -5.29
N HIS A 62 5.41 0.48 -4.45
CA HIS A 62 6.00 -0.84 -4.18
C HIS A 62 5.97 -1.77 -5.39
N LEU A 63 4.96 -1.67 -6.25
CA LEU A 63 4.88 -2.41 -7.51
C LEU A 63 5.89 -1.86 -8.53
N VAL A 64 6.03 -0.54 -8.65
CA VAL A 64 7.07 0.09 -9.49
C VAL A 64 8.47 -0.34 -9.03
N ASN A 65 8.74 -0.33 -7.73
CA ASN A 65 10.02 -0.79 -7.17
C ASN A 65 10.32 -2.28 -7.46
N ARG A 66 9.30 -3.07 -7.79
CA ARG A 66 9.42 -4.48 -8.20
C ARG A 66 9.31 -4.66 -9.73
N CYS A 67 9.57 -3.59 -10.49
CA CYS A 67 9.62 -3.60 -11.94
C CYS A 67 8.28 -3.96 -12.62
N ALA A 68 7.15 -3.65 -11.97
CA ALA A 68 5.84 -3.64 -12.64
C ALA A 68 5.58 -2.28 -13.31
N THR A 69 4.85 -2.28 -14.41
CA THR A 69 4.33 -1.06 -15.04
C THR A 69 3.01 -0.69 -14.38
N VAL A 70 2.93 0.49 -13.76
CA VAL A 70 1.79 0.85 -12.91
C VAL A 70 1.10 2.12 -13.40
N THR A 71 -0.23 2.06 -13.52
CA THR A 71 -1.10 3.21 -13.74
C THR A 71 -1.96 3.45 -12.50
N VAL A 72 -2.00 4.69 -12.00
CA VAL A 72 -2.88 5.08 -10.91
C VAL A 72 -4.08 5.85 -11.45
N LEU A 73 -5.29 5.45 -11.07
CA LEU A 73 -6.53 6.16 -11.35
C LEU A 73 -7.08 6.75 -10.04
N LEU A 74 -7.50 8.02 -10.06
CA LEU A 74 -7.94 8.77 -8.87
C LEU A 74 -9.38 9.29 -9.01
#